data_AF-A0A2E2WJH0-F1
#
_entry.id   AF-A0A2E2WJH0-F1
#
_cell.length_a   1.000
_cell.length_b   1.000
_cell.length_c   1.000
_cell.angle_alpha   90.00
_cell.angle_beta   90.00
_cell.angle_gamma   90.00
#
_symmetry.space_group_name_H-M   'P 1'
#
loop_
_entity.id
_entity.type
_entity.pdbx_description
1 polymer ?
#
loop_
_entity_poly.entity_id
_entity_poly.type
_entity_poly.pdbx_seq_one_letter_code
_entity_poly.pdbx_strand_id
1 'polypeptide(L)'
;MLENINIIDLQTKLSDWLTSQILTVEFGVQISIIGLSFILAFFLKNYLKPKLNDLLNKLTIPFRLIEALRNMLRLLLPAIALIFIFIGAKMLGGIMTDISTTFSEAVMKLLMAWIFIRILVQLIENRFARNIFAFTIWGLAALSIFGVLDQTMTTLDAIGFNIGEFRLSALSVTKGILGIFILMYGALFLANIIDKKLSGVRSLNPSSRVLISKITRVTLFISALLIGITSAGIDLSLFAVFSGAVGLGIGFGLQKVISNLFSGMLLLMDQSIKPGDIIEMDGTFGWVNHMGARCTELVTRDNKSYLVP
;
A
#
# COMPACT_ATOMS: atom_id res chain seq x y z
N MET A 1 -19.90 33.84 -17.71
CA MET A 1 -21.24 33.32 -17.31
C MET A 1 -21.15 32.75 -15.89
N LEU A 2 -20.91 33.61 -14.91
CA LEU A 2 -21.12 33.31 -13.49
C LEU A 2 -22.26 34.22 -13.06
N GLU A 3 -23.47 33.86 -13.47
CA GLU A 3 -24.68 34.56 -13.06
C GLU A 3 -24.89 34.30 -11.56
N ASN A 4 -24.84 35.39 -10.80
CA ASN A 4 -25.45 35.62 -9.49
C ASN A 4 -26.18 34.40 -8.90
N ILE A 5 -25.44 33.51 -8.21
CA ILE A 5 -26.05 32.50 -7.35
C ILE A 5 -26.66 33.25 -6.16
N ASN A 6 -27.94 33.60 -6.30
CA ASN A 6 -28.67 34.37 -5.32
C ASN A 6 -28.88 33.49 -4.08
N ILE A 7 -28.26 33.85 -2.95
CA ILE A 7 -28.28 33.06 -1.69
C ILE A 7 -29.71 32.74 -1.24
N ILE A 8 -30.66 33.61 -1.60
CA ILE A 8 -32.08 33.47 -1.32
C ILE A 8 -32.71 32.35 -2.15
N ASP A 9 -32.33 32.19 -3.43
CA ASP A 9 -32.81 31.09 -4.31
C ASP A 9 -32.25 29.72 -3.88
N LEU A 10 -31.00 29.71 -3.38
CA LEU A 10 -30.44 28.52 -2.72
C LEU A 10 -31.20 28.18 -1.45
N GLN A 11 -31.57 29.16 -0.63
CA GLN A 11 -32.33 28.92 0.59
C GLN A 11 -33.74 28.40 0.32
N THR A 12 -34.46 28.95 -0.66
CA THR A 12 -35.80 28.46 -1.04
C THR A 12 -35.74 27.07 -1.68
N LYS A 13 -34.79 26.81 -2.59
CA LYS A 13 -34.59 25.45 -3.13
C LYS A 13 -34.20 24.45 -2.05
N LEU A 14 -33.37 24.85 -1.09
CA LEU A 14 -33.00 24.00 0.03
C LEU A 14 -34.20 23.75 0.94
N SER A 15 -35.02 24.76 1.26
CA SER A 15 -36.22 24.59 2.09
C SER A 15 -37.28 23.73 1.41
N ASP A 16 -37.47 23.89 0.10
CA ASP A 16 -38.44 23.13 -0.69
C ASP A 16 -37.97 21.69 -0.90
N TRP A 17 -36.67 21.48 -1.07
CA TRP A 17 -36.07 20.14 -1.10
C TRP A 17 -36.15 19.45 0.28
N LEU A 18 -35.86 20.17 1.37
CA LEU A 18 -35.96 19.65 2.74
C LEU A 18 -37.41 19.26 3.07
N THR A 19 -38.39 20.10 2.74
CA THR A 19 -39.80 19.81 3.03
C THR A 19 -40.40 18.71 2.15
N SER A 20 -39.95 18.57 0.90
CA SER A 20 -40.42 17.51 0.00
C SER A 20 -39.77 16.14 0.21
N GLN A 21 -38.53 16.07 0.72
CA GLN A 21 -37.79 14.81 0.91
C GLN A 21 -37.71 14.34 2.37
N ILE A 22 -37.61 15.24 3.35
CA ILE A 22 -37.34 14.88 4.77
C ILE A 22 -38.63 14.76 5.60
N LEU A 23 -39.71 15.43 5.21
CA LEU A 23 -41.00 15.40 5.92
C LEU A 23 -41.96 14.32 5.40
N THR A 24 -41.49 13.41 4.54
CA THR A 24 -42.28 12.26 4.07
C THR A 24 -42.28 11.14 5.10
N VAL A 25 -43.38 10.40 5.17
CA VAL A 25 -43.51 9.20 6.03
C VAL A 25 -42.41 8.18 5.70
N GLU A 26 -42.01 8.09 4.43
CA GLU A 26 -40.92 7.24 3.95
C GLU A 26 -39.58 7.55 4.63
N PHE A 27 -39.22 8.83 4.74
CA PHE A 27 -37.98 9.23 5.39
C PHE A 27 -37.97 8.89 6.88
N GLY A 28 -39.09 9.11 7.57
CA GLY A 28 -39.26 8.73 8.97
C GLY A 28 -39.14 7.23 9.22
N VAL A 29 -39.70 6.40 8.34
CA VAL A 29 -39.57 4.94 8.39
C VAL A 29 -38.11 4.53 8.18
N GLN A 30 -37.40 5.12 7.22
CA GLN A 30 -35.99 4.81 6.96
C GLN A 30 -35.06 5.20 8.11
N ILE A 31 -35.25 6.37 8.72
CA ILE A 31 -34.52 6.76 9.94
C ILE A 31 -34.79 5.77 11.06
N SER A 32 -36.04 5.34 11.22
CA SER A 32 -36.42 4.37 12.26
C SER A 32 -35.71 3.04 12.05
N ILE A 33 -35.64 2.54 10.81
CA ILE A 33 -34.86 1.32 10.47
C ILE A 33 -33.39 1.51 10.79
N ILE A 34 -32.78 2.62 10.39
CA ILE A 34 -31.36 2.88 10.62
C ILE A 34 -31.09 2.95 12.13
N GLY A 35 -31.90 3.71 12.88
CA GLY A 35 -31.80 3.82 14.33
C GLY A 35 -31.94 2.47 15.03
N LEU A 36 -32.96 1.69 14.65
CA LEU A 36 -33.20 0.35 15.21
C LEU A 36 -32.06 -0.61 14.84
N SER A 37 -31.51 -0.53 13.63
CA SER A 37 -30.34 -1.29 13.19
C SER A 37 -29.10 -0.97 14.01
N PHE A 38 -28.86 0.30 14.36
CA PHE A 38 -27.77 0.70 15.24
C PHE A 38 -27.97 0.23 16.69
N ILE A 39 -29.20 0.25 17.19
CA ILE A 39 -29.55 -0.27 18.53
C ILE A 39 -29.30 -1.79 18.58
N LEU A 40 -29.82 -2.54 17.61
CA LEU A 40 -29.58 -3.98 17.50
C LEU A 40 -28.09 -4.29 17.36
N ALA A 41 -27.37 -3.51 16.54
CA ALA A 41 -25.92 -3.65 16.39
C ALA A 41 -25.16 -3.37 17.69
N PHE A 42 -25.62 -2.43 18.52
CA PHE A 42 -25.02 -2.13 19.82
C PHE A 42 -25.16 -3.30 20.79
N PHE A 43 -26.37 -3.87 20.94
CA PHE A 43 -26.60 -5.03 21.78
C PHE A 43 -25.79 -6.24 21.29
N LEU A 44 -25.84 -6.52 19.99
CA LEU A 44 -25.14 -7.66 19.40
C LEU A 44 -23.62 -7.52 19.53
N LYS A 45 -23.07 -6.32 19.31
CA LYS A 45 -21.64 -6.05 19.57
C LYS A 45 -21.27 -6.32 21.02
N ASN A 46 -22.05 -5.82 22.00
CA ASN A 46 -21.72 -6.01 23.41
C ASN A 46 -21.70 -7.49 23.81
N TYR A 47 -22.50 -8.32 23.15
CA TYR A 47 -22.48 -9.76 23.32
C TYR A 47 -21.29 -10.45 22.62
N LEU A 48 -20.98 -10.08 21.38
CA LEU A 48 -19.89 -10.72 20.59
C LEU A 48 -18.49 -10.26 21.00
N LYS A 49 -18.32 -8.99 21.36
CA LYS A 49 -17.00 -8.39 21.67
C LYS A 49 -16.23 -9.15 22.77
N PRO A 50 -16.80 -9.50 23.93
CA PRO A 50 -16.06 -10.24 24.96
C PRO A 50 -15.67 -11.64 24.47
N LYS A 51 -16.58 -12.37 23.82
CA LYS A 51 -16.29 -13.71 23.26
C LYS A 51 -15.16 -13.68 22.25
N LEU A 52 -15.17 -12.70 21.34
CA LEU A 52 -14.13 -12.53 20.32
C LEU A 52 -12.79 -12.13 20.95
N ASN A 53 -12.79 -11.27 21.98
CA ASN A 53 -11.57 -10.95 22.73
C ASN A 53 -10.99 -12.19 23.43
N ASP A 54 -11.82 -13.02 24.03
CA ASP A 54 -11.38 -14.25 24.69
C ASP A 54 -10.80 -15.25 23.69
N LEU A 55 -11.42 -15.38 22.50
CA LEU A 55 -10.87 -16.19 21.41
C LEU A 55 -9.51 -15.66 20.93
N LEU A 56 -9.37 -14.33 20.77
CA LEU A 56 -8.10 -13.70 20.37
C LEU A 56 -6.98 -13.95 21.38
N ASN A 57 -7.30 -13.96 22.68
CA ASN A 57 -6.32 -14.22 23.73
C ASN A 57 -5.86 -15.69 23.79
N LYS A 58 -6.65 -16.63 23.25
CA LYS A 58 -6.31 -18.05 23.17
C LYS A 58 -5.44 -18.39 21.96
N LEU A 59 -5.35 -17.50 20.97
CA LEU A 59 -4.57 -17.72 19.76
C LEU A 59 -3.10 -17.36 19.97
N THR A 60 -2.19 -18.27 19.61
CA THR A 60 -0.73 -18.05 19.63
C THR A 60 -0.26 -17.29 18.40
N ILE A 61 -0.74 -16.05 18.25
CA ILE A 61 -0.45 -15.15 17.13
C ILE A 61 0.53 -14.05 17.59
N PRO A 62 1.42 -13.52 16.72
CA PRO A 62 2.30 -12.41 17.07
C PRO A 62 1.53 -11.19 17.60
N PHE A 63 2.08 -10.54 18.63
CA PHE A 63 1.45 -9.42 19.36
C PHE A 63 0.85 -8.34 18.47
N ARG A 64 1.55 -7.95 17.38
CA ARG A 64 1.06 -6.93 16.44
C ARG A 64 -0.24 -7.34 15.73
N LEU A 65 -0.43 -8.61 15.40
CA LEU A 65 -1.67 -9.08 14.79
C LEU A 65 -2.80 -9.10 15.80
N ILE A 66 -2.55 -9.48 17.06
CA ILE A 66 -3.56 -9.44 18.12
C ILE A 66 -4.03 -7.99 18.34
N GLU A 67 -3.10 -7.03 18.37
CA GLU A 67 -3.41 -5.62 18.52
C GLU A 67 -4.19 -5.07 17.31
N ALA A 68 -3.81 -5.47 16.09
CA ALA A 68 -4.57 -5.15 14.88
C ALA A 68 -5.99 -5.73 14.93
N LEU A 69 -6.16 -7.01 15.27
CA LEU A 69 -7.46 -7.67 15.37
C LEU A 69 -8.34 -7.04 16.46
N ARG A 70 -7.74 -6.65 17.59
CA ARG A 70 -8.44 -5.94 18.67
C ARG A 70 -8.89 -4.54 18.24
N ASN A 71 -8.11 -3.85 17.42
CA ASN A 71 -8.53 -2.59 16.81
C ASN A 71 -9.62 -2.81 15.76
N MET A 72 -9.59 -3.91 14.98
CA MET A 72 -10.66 -4.29 14.06
C MET A 72 -11.96 -4.62 14.79
N LEU A 73 -11.89 -5.10 16.03
CA LEU A 73 -13.07 -5.36 16.86
C LEU A 73 -13.90 -4.09 17.12
N ARG A 74 -13.31 -2.90 16.99
CA ARG A 74 -14.04 -1.61 17.04
C ARG A 74 -14.91 -1.37 15.80
N LEU A 75 -14.69 -2.11 14.71
CA LEU A 75 -15.48 -2.06 13.47
C LEU A 75 -16.70 -2.99 13.52
N LEU A 76 -16.83 -3.84 14.56
CA LEU A 76 -18.00 -4.72 14.69
C LEU A 76 -19.32 -3.95 14.70
N LEU A 77 -19.40 -2.82 15.41
CA LEU A 77 -20.64 -2.02 15.48
C LEU A 77 -21.10 -1.58 14.08
N PRO A 78 -20.29 -0.84 13.30
CA PRO A 78 -20.72 -0.38 11.99
C PRO A 78 -20.89 -1.53 10.99
N ALA A 79 -20.10 -2.60 11.08
CA ALA A 79 -20.28 -3.78 10.22
C ALA A 79 -21.62 -4.49 10.49
N ILE A 80 -21.96 -4.72 11.76
CA ILE A 80 -23.24 -5.32 12.15
C ILE A 80 -24.41 -4.39 11.79
N ALA A 81 -24.27 -3.07 12.03
CA ALA A 81 -25.27 -2.08 11.65
C ALA A 81 -25.52 -2.09 10.14
N LEU A 82 -24.47 -2.19 9.31
CA LEU A 82 -24.61 -2.30 7.85
C LEU A 82 -25.42 -3.53 7.43
N ILE A 83 -25.21 -4.68 8.07
CA ILE A 83 -25.97 -5.91 7.81
C ILE A 83 -27.45 -5.70 8.19
N PHE A 84 -27.74 -5.13 9.36
CA PHE A 84 -29.12 -4.86 9.78
C PHE A 84 -29.82 -3.82 8.90
N ILE A 85 -29.13 -2.76 8.48
CA ILE A 85 -29.67 -1.76 7.55
C ILE A 85 -30.00 -2.44 6.21
N PHE A 86 -29.12 -3.30 5.71
CA PHE A 86 -29.35 -4.04 4.47
C PHE A 86 -30.59 -4.95 4.57
N ILE A 87 -30.70 -5.72 5.65
CA ILE A 87 -31.86 -6.60 5.89
C ILE A 87 -33.14 -5.76 6.04
N GLY A 88 -33.11 -4.70 6.85
CA GLY A 88 -34.25 -3.83 7.08
C GLY A 88 -34.73 -3.14 5.80
N ALA A 89 -33.81 -2.63 4.98
CA ALA A 89 -34.12 -2.01 3.70
C ALA A 89 -34.73 -3.01 2.70
N LYS A 90 -34.19 -4.25 2.62
CA LYS A 90 -34.73 -5.30 1.76
C LYS A 90 -36.08 -5.84 2.23
N MET A 91 -36.27 -5.98 3.54
CA MET A 91 -37.55 -6.38 4.13
C MET A 91 -38.63 -5.34 3.84
N LEU A 92 -38.31 -4.05 3.93
CA LEU A 92 -39.27 -2.99 3.64
C LEU A 92 -39.65 -2.94 2.16
N GLY A 93 -38.66 -3.01 1.25
CA GLY A 93 -38.91 -3.03 -0.20
C GLY A 93 -39.62 -4.29 -0.69
N GLY A 94 -39.57 -5.39 0.07
CA GLY A 94 -40.32 -6.62 -0.21
C GLY A 94 -41.77 -6.60 0.30
N ILE A 95 -42.07 -5.82 1.35
CA ILE A 95 -43.41 -5.73 1.96
C ILE A 95 -44.20 -4.54 1.38
N MET A 96 -43.53 -3.44 1.04
CA MET A 96 -44.14 -2.23 0.48
C MET A 96 -43.34 -1.81 -0.76
N THR A 97 -43.87 -2.13 -1.95
CA THR A 97 -43.20 -1.95 -3.25
C THR A 97 -42.99 -0.49 -3.67
N ASP A 98 -43.66 0.46 -3.03
CA ASP A 98 -43.62 1.89 -3.39
C ASP A 98 -42.71 2.75 -2.51
N ILE A 99 -42.08 2.20 -1.46
CA ILE A 99 -41.19 2.99 -0.60
C ILE A 99 -39.80 3.07 -1.23
N SER A 100 -39.32 4.30 -1.45
CA SER A 100 -37.99 4.56 -1.99
C SER A 100 -36.88 4.08 -1.03
N THR A 101 -35.97 3.21 -1.46
CA THR A 101 -34.82 2.74 -0.64
C THR A 101 -33.57 3.63 -0.77
N THR A 102 -33.70 4.76 -1.46
CA THR A 102 -32.59 5.63 -1.88
C THR A 102 -31.77 6.15 -0.70
N PHE A 103 -32.42 6.56 0.39
CA PHE A 103 -31.71 7.12 1.56
C PHE A 103 -30.97 6.02 2.34
N SER A 104 -31.61 4.87 2.57
CA SER A 104 -30.95 3.71 3.21
C SER A 104 -29.75 3.22 2.39
N GLU A 105 -29.84 3.22 1.05
CA GLU A 105 -28.73 2.91 0.15
C GLU A 105 -27.58 3.90 0.25
N ALA A 106 -27.87 5.20 0.31
CA ALA A 106 -26.85 6.23 0.52
C ALA A 106 -26.11 6.02 1.85
N VAL A 107 -26.85 5.75 2.94
CA VAL A 107 -26.26 5.46 4.26
C VAL A 107 -25.39 4.20 4.24
N MET A 108 -25.83 3.13 3.56
CA MET A 108 -25.02 1.92 3.39
C MET A 108 -23.72 2.18 2.63
N LYS A 109 -23.77 2.94 1.52
CA LYS A 109 -22.57 3.30 0.74
C LYS A 109 -21.59 4.11 1.59
N LEU A 110 -22.08 5.07 2.36
CA LEU A 110 -21.25 5.87 3.28
C LEU A 110 -20.64 5.04 4.40
N LEU A 111 -21.41 4.16 5.03
CA LEU A 111 -20.91 3.25 6.07
C LEU A 111 -19.89 2.27 5.51
N MET A 112 -20.14 1.70 4.32
CA MET A 112 -19.21 0.80 3.65
C MET A 112 -17.90 1.52 3.34
N ALA A 113 -17.97 2.73 2.78
CA ALA A 113 -16.79 3.56 2.53
C ALA A 113 -16.03 3.84 3.83
N TRP A 114 -16.71 4.25 4.91
CA TRP A 114 -16.09 4.50 6.21
C TRP A 114 -15.40 3.25 6.78
N ILE A 115 -16.04 2.07 6.70
CA ILE A 115 -15.46 0.80 7.17
C ILE A 115 -14.22 0.47 6.35
N PHE A 116 -14.32 0.54 5.02
CA PHE A 116 -13.24 0.21 4.12
C PHE A 116 -12.02 1.12 4.32
N ILE A 117 -12.25 2.44 4.40
CA ILE A 117 -11.21 3.43 4.70
C ILE A 117 -10.54 3.11 6.04
N ARG A 118 -11.34 2.83 7.07
CA ARG A 118 -10.80 2.56 8.42
C ARG A 118 -9.97 1.28 8.46
N ILE A 119 -10.35 0.24 7.71
CA ILE A 119 -9.56 -1.00 7.56
C ILE A 119 -8.25 -0.71 6.84
N LEU A 120 -8.30 -0.03 5.68
CA LEU A 120 -7.12 0.27 4.88
C LEU A 120 -6.11 1.12 5.66
N VAL A 121 -6.58 2.19 6.29
CA VAL A 121 -5.75 3.15 7.01
C VAL A 121 -5.19 2.56 8.31
N GLN A 122 -5.81 1.52 8.87
CA GLN A 122 -5.29 0.83 10.06
C GLN A 122 -3.99 0.07 9.79
N LEU A 123 -3.72 -0.33 8.55
CA LEU A 123 -2.46 -0.99 8.16
C LEU A 123 -1.26 -0.02 8.25
N ILE A 124 -1.53 1.29 8.30
CA ILE A 124 -0.51 2.33 8.38
C ILE A 124 -0.12 2.52 9.86
N GLU A 125 1.05 1.98 10.22
CA GLU A 125 1.61 2.08 11.58
C GLU A 125 1.84 3.56 11.98
N ASN A 126 2.31 4.41 11.06
CA ASN A 126 2.62 5.81 11.31
C ASN A 126 1.34 6.67 11.42
N ARG A 127 1.13 7.31 12.58
CA ARG A 127 -0.03 8.17 12.87
C ARG A 127 -0.18 9.34 11.90
N PHE A 128 0.93 9.98 11.52
CA PHE A 128 0.92 11.13 10.61
C PHE A 128 0.43 10.72 9.23
N ALA A 129 1.03 9.65 8.68
CA ALA A 129 0.62 9.09 7.40
C ALA A 129 -0.83 8.65 7.41
N ARG A 130 -1.24 7.90 8.44
CA ARG A 130 -2.64 7.49 8.63
C ARG A 130 -3.60 8.67 8.54
N ASN A 131 -3.29 9.78 9.19
CA ASN A 131 -4.15 10.97 9.18
C ASN A 131 -4.21 11.61 7.79
N ILE A 132 -3.08 11.73 7.09
CA ILE A 132 -3.04 12.26 5.72
C ILE A 132 -3.84 11.37 4.78
N PHE A 133 -3.61 10.05 4.79
CA PHE A 133 -4.35 9.11 3.96
C PHE A 133 -5.86 9.18 4.23
N ALA A 134 -6.26 9.19 5.51
CA ALA A 134 -7.67 9.34 5.86
C ALA A 134 -8.24 10.65 5.34
N PHE A 135 -7.55 11.78 5.55
CA PHE A 135 -7.99 13.10 5.09
C PHE A 135 -8.11 13.15 3.56
N THR A 136 -7.12 12.63 2.83
CA THR A 136 -7.14 12.56 1.37
C THR A 136 -8.31 11.72 0.87
N ILE A 137 -8.53 10.53 1.42
CA ILE A 137 -9.62 9.66 0.97
C ILE A 137 -10.99 10.28 1.31
N TRP A 138 -11.15 10.86 2.51
CA TRP A 138 -12.38 11.55 2.88
C TRP A 138 -12.64 12.80 2.04
N GLY A 139 -11.59 13.57 1.72
CA GLY A 139 -11.69 14.73 0.83
C GLY A 139 -12.12 14.33 -0.58
N LEU A 140 -11.49 13.30 -1.16
CA LEU A 140 -11.87 12.76 -2.47
C LEU A 140 -13.30 12.18 -2.47
N ALA A 141 -13.66 11.43 -1.43
CA ALA A 141 -15.00 10.89 -1.28
C ALA A 141 -16.04 12.01 -1.16
N ALA A 142 -15.78 13.04 -0.35
CA ALA A 142 -16.66 14.19 -0.23
C ALA A 142 -16.85 14.89 -1.59
N LEU A 143 -15.76 15.23 -2.28
CA LEU A 143 -15.83 15.85 -3.62
C LEU A 143 -16.61 14.98 -4.63
N SER A 144 -16.41 13.67 -4.57
CA SER A 144 -17.13 12.69 -5.41
C SER A 144 -18.62 12.63 -5.08
N ILE A 145 -18.98 12.57 -3.79
CA ILE A 145 -20.37 12.53 -3.31
C ILE A 145 -21.12 13.81 -3.68
N PHE A 146 -20.45 14.96 -3.55
CA PHE A 146 -21.02 16.25 -3.95
C PHE A 146 -21.06 16.45 -5.47
N GLY A 147 -20.49 15.52 -6.27
CA GLY A 147 -20.47 15.60 -7.73
C GLY A 147 -19.63 16.75 -8.28
N VAL A 148 -18.75 17.32 -7.45
CA VAL A 148 -17.88 18.47 -7.79
C VAL A 148 -16.44 18.06 -8.11
N LEU A 149 -16.15 16.75 -8.08
CA LEU A 149 -14.81 16.23 -8.26
C LEU A 149 -14.24 16.62 -9.64
N ASP A 150 -15.02 16.44 -10.71
CA ASP A 150 -14.59 16.73 -12.08
C ASP A 150 -14.37 18.23 -12.31
N GLN A 151 -15.24 19.08 -11.76
CA GLN A 151 -15.07 20.54 -11.78
C GLN A 151 -13.83 20.95 -10.98
N THR A 152 -13.57 20.29 -9.84
CA THR A 152 -12.37 20.53 -9.03
C THR A 152 -11.12 20.11 -9.81
N MET A 153 -11.12 18.95 -10.48
CA MET A 153 -9.98 18.52 -11.27
C MET A 153 -9.70 19.46 -12.44
N THR A 154 -10.73 19.86 -13.19
CA THR A 154 -10.59 20.77 -14.34
C THR A 154 -10.14 22.17 -13.92
N THR A 155 -10.63 22.70 -12.79
CA THR A 155 -10.16 23.99 -12.25
C THR A 155 -8.70 23.93 -11.78
N LEU A 156 -8.29 22.86 -11.08
CA LEU A 156 -6.88 22.66 -10.74
C LEU A 156 -5.99 22.46 -11.98
N ASP A 157 -6.51 21.84 -13.04
CA ASP A 157 -5.75 21.64 -14.28
C ASP A 157 -5.61 22.93 -15.10
N ALA A 158 -6.61 23.81 -15.02
CA ALA A 158 -6.57 25.13 -15.64
C ALA A 158 -5.48 26.03 -15.03
N ILE A 159 -5.20 25.88 -13.74
CA ILE A 159 -4.09 26.58 -13.06
C ILE A 159 -2.79 25.83 -13.38
N GLY A 160 -2.18 26.16 -14.51
CA GLY A 160 -0.93 25.54 -14.93
C GLY A 160 -0.16 26.36 -15.94
N PHE A 161 1.12 26.04 -16.06
CA PHE A 161 2.01 26.62 -17.05
C PHE A 161 2.72 25.53 -17.85
N ASN A 162 2.99 25.82 -19.13
CA ASN A 162 3.69 24.90 -20.00
C ASN A 162 5.21 25.11 -19.85
N ILE A 163 5.95 24.03 -19.67
CA ILE A 163 7.41 23.96 -19.63
C ILE A 163 7.84 23.09 -20.81
N GLY A 164 8.14 23.71 -21.96
CA GLY A 164 8.35 22.97 -23.20
C GLY A 164 7.10 22.19 -23.61
N GLU A 165 7.23 20.88 -23.82
CA GLU A 165 6.13 19.95 -24.13
C GLU A 165 5.34 19.50 -22.89
N PHE A 166 5.82 19.79 -21.68
CA PHE A 166 5.21 19.32 -20.44
C PHE A 166 4.35 20.41 -19.79
N ARG A 167 3.07 20.12 -19.53
CA ARG A 167 2.17 21.02 -18.80
C ARG A 167 2.23 20.72 -17.30
N LEU A 168 2.80 21.65 -16.53
CA LEU A 168 2.78 21.59 -15.07
C LEU A 168 1.55 22.33 -14.55
N SER A 169 0.46 21.58 -14.28
CA SER A 169 -0.74 22.11 -13.62
C SER A 169 -0.73 21.85 -12.11
N ALA A 170 -1.52 22.63 -11.36
CA ALA A 170 -1.71 22.43 -9.93
C ALA A 170 -2.31 21.03 -9.65
N LEU A 171 -3.11 20.50 -10.58
CA LEU A 171 -3.60 19.12 -10.53
C LEU A 171 -2.44 18.12 -10.62
N SER A 172 -1.54 18.27 -11.59
CA SER A 172 -0.36 17.42 -11.78
C SER A 172 0.55 17.42 -10.56
N VAL A 173 0.83 18.60 -9.98
CA VAL A 173 1.62 18.73 -8.74
C VAL A 173 0.93 18.04 -7.57
N THR A 174 -0.37 18.25 -7.40
CA THR A 174 -1.15 17.66 -6.30
C THR A 174 -1.19 16.13 -6.41
N LYS A 175 -1.50 15.60 -7.61
CA LYS A 175 -1.47 14.16 -7.90
C LYS A 175 -0.06 13.58 -7.69
N GLY A 176 0.97 14.28 -8.15
CA GLY A 176 2.37 13.87 -7.98
C GLY A 176 2.79 13.76 -6.53
N ILE A 177 2.59 14.82 -5.73
CA ILE A 177 2.97 14.84 -4.31
C ILE A 177 2.20 13.77 -3.54
N LEU A 178 0.88 13.68 -3.73
CA LEU A 178 0.06 12.66 -3.08
C LEU A 178 0.46 11.25 -3.54
N GLY A 179 0.68 11.05 -4.83
CA GLY A 179 1.11 9.78 -5.42
C GLY A 179 2.45 9.32 -4.87
N ILE A 180 3.47 10.19 -4.89
CA ILE A 180 4.79 9.93 -4.31
C ILE A 180 4.67 9.59 -2.83
N PHE A 181 3.92 10.39 -2.06
CA PHE A 181 3.70 10.13 -0.63
C PHE A 181 3.07 8.73 -0.42
N ILE A 182 1.99 8.43 -1.14
CA ILE A 182 1.27 7.17 -1.01
C ILE A 182 2.17 5.98 -1.38
N LEU A 183 2.89 6.07 -2.50
CA LEU A 183 3.77 5.02 -2.99
C LEU A 183 4.98 4.82 -2.08
N MET A 184 5.57 5.89 -1.55
CA MET A 184 6.68 5.82 -0.58
C MET A 184 6.26 5.08 0.69
N TYR A 185 5.08 5.40 1.23
CA TYR A 185 4.55 4.67 2.39
C TYR A 185 4.19 3.22 2.05
N GLY A 186 3.67 2.96 0.86
CA GLY A 186 3.45 1.61 0.34
C GLY A 186 4.75 0.81 0.25
N ALA A 187 5.82 1.42 -0.27
CA ALA A 187 7.15 0.82 -0.35
C ALA A 187 7.75 0.52 1.03
N LEU A 188 7.60 1.44 1.98
CA LEU A 188 7.97 1.23 3.39
C LEU A 188 7.24 0.03 4.00
N PHE A 189 5.93 -0.03 3.83
CA PHE A 189 5.09 -1.11 4.33
C PHE A 189 5.49 -2.45 3.72
N LEU A 190 5.66 -2.51 2.40
CA LEU A 190 6.05 -3.72 1.68
C LEU A 190 7.47 -4.17 2.04
N ALA A 191 8.42 -3.25 2.17
CA ALA A 191 9.77 -3.54 2.64
C ALA A 191 9.76 -4.17 4.04
N ASN A 192 8.96 -3.63 4.97
CA ASN A 192 8.84 -4.18 6.31
C ASN A 192 8.20 -5.58 6.33
N ILE A 193 7.26 -5.87 5.42
CA ILE A 193 6.69 -7.22 5.24
C ILE A 193 7.77 -8.18 4.75
N ILE A 194 8.55 -7.77 3.75
CA ILE A 194 9.62 -8.60 3.18
C ILE A 194 10.69 -8.86 4.25
N ASP A 195 11.10 -7.85 5.02
CA ASP A 195 12.06 -7.99 6.12
C ASP A 195 11.61 -9.00 7.18
N LYS A 196 10.32 -8.98 7.53
CA LYS A 196 9.70 -9.94 8.45
C LYS A 196 9.67 -11.34 7.85
N LYS A 197 9.32 -11.47 6.57
CA LYS A 197 9.33 -12.76 5.88
C LYS A 197 10.74 -13.35 5.80
N LEU A 198 11.73 -12.52 5.50
CA LEU A 198 13.15 -12.91 5.48
C LEU A 198 13.65 -13.36 6.86
N SER A 199 13.11 -12.86 7.99
CA SER A 199 13.45 -13.41 9.33
C SER A 199 13.07 -14.86 9.52
N GLY A 200 11.97 -15.29 8.91
CA GLY A 200 11.48 -16.65 9.07
C GLY A 200 12.32 -17.67 8.30
N VAL A 201 13.15 -17.22 7.35
CA VAL A 201 13.92 -18.09 6.46
C VAL A 201 15.20 -18.54 7.17
N ARG A 202 15.18 -19.75 7.73
CA ARG A 202 16.33 -20.34 8.45
C ARG A 202 17.56 -20.61 7.56
N SER A 203 17.37 -20.76 6.25
CA SER A 203 18.46 -21.06 5.30
C SER A 203 19.30 -19.84 4.92
N LEU A 204 18.89 -18.62 5.30
CA LEU A 204 19.67 -17.41 5.02
C LEU A 204 20.56 -17.07 6.20
N ASN A 205 21.87 -16.91 5.95
CA ASN A 205 22.76 -16.34 6.94
C ASN A 205 22.40 -14.86 7.23
N PRO A 206 22.78 -14.31 8.40
CA PRO A 206 22.43 -12.95 8.78
C PRO A 206 22.88 -11.89 7.76
N SER A 207 24.08 -12.04 7.18
CA SER A 207 24.65 -11.09 6.22
C SER A 207 23.85 -11.01 4.92
N SER A 208 23.47 -12.15 4.34
CA SER A 208 22.64 -12.23 3.13
C SER A 208 21.26 -11.65 3.38
N ARG A 209 20.70 -11.88 4.58
CA ARG A 209 19.41 -11.30 4.96
C ARG A 209 19.45 -9.77 4.98
N VAL A 210 20.48 -9.18 5.57
CA VAL A 210 20.66 -7.72 5.60
C VAL A 210 20.86 -7.17 4.19
N LEU A 211 21.65 -7.86 3.36
CA LEU A 211 21.89 -7.47 1.97
C LEU A 211 20.60 -7.46 1.15
N ILE A 212 19.84 -8.56 1.17
CA ILE A 212 18.57 -8.69 0.42
C ILE A 212 17.54 -7.65 0.90
N SER A 213 17.45 -7.44 2.21
CA SER A 213 16.58 -6.41 2.81
C SER A 213 16.91 -5.01 2.30
N LYS A 214 18.20 -4.62 2.33
CA LYS A 214 18.66 -3.30 1.85
C LYS A 214 18.41 -3.13 0.35
N ILE A 215 18.76 -4.12 -0.46
CA ILE A 215 18.52 -4.08 -1.92
C ILE A 215 17.03 -3.93 -2.19
N THR A 216 16.18 -4.76 -1.56
CA THR A 216 14.73 -4.70 -1.72
C THR A 216 14.18 -3.33 -1.35
N ARG A 217 14.59 -2.78 -0.20
CA ARG A 217 14.13 -1.46 0.24
C ARG A 217 14.55 -0.36 -0.73
N VAL A 218 15.80 -0.36 -1.19
CA VAL A 218 16.29 0.63 -2.18
C VAL A 218 15.51 0.52 -3.48
N THR A 219 15.34 -0.70 -4.02
CA THR A 219 14.57 -0.93 -5.25
C THR A 219 13.13 -0.46 -5.11
N LEU A 220 12.42 -0.84 -4.04
CA LEU A 220 11.05 -0.41 -3.81
C LEU A 220 10.91 1.10 -3.70
N PHE A 221 11.85 1.78 -3.06
CA PHE A 221 11.85 3.23 -2.92
C PHE A 221 12.09 3.93 -4.25
N ILE A 222 13.07 3.47 -5.04
CA ILE A 222 13.34 4.01 -6.37
C ILE A 222 12.12 3.79 -7.27
N SER A 223 11.54 2.59 -7.28
CA SER A 223 10.33 2.30 -8.06
C SER A 223 9.15 3.19 -7.64
N ALA A 224 8.91 3.34 -6.33
CA ALA A 224 7.85 4.21 -5.81
C ALA A 224 8.05 5.67 -6.21
N LEU A 225 9.29 6.17 -6.17
CA LEU A 225 9.62 7.53 -6.60
C LEU A 225 9.38 7.72 -8.10
N LEU A 226 9.87 6.81 -8.94
CA LEU A 226 9.70 6.90 -10.40
C LEU A 226 8.23 6.83 -10.81
N ILE A 227 7.47 5.89 -10.25
CA ILE A 227 6.02 5.77 -10.50
C ILE A 227 5.27 7.00 -9.96
N GLY A 228 5.70 7.56 -8.82
CA GLY A 228 5.10 8.78 -8.28
C GLY A 228 5.35 10.00 -9.17
N ILE A 229 6.56 10.13 -9.73
CA ILE A 229 6.91 11.19 -10.68
C ILE A 229 6.08 11.05 -11.96
N THR A 230 5.92 9.83 -12.51
CA THR A 230 5.08 9.63 -13.71
C THR A 230 3.61 9.91 -13.47
N SER A 231 3.12 9.69 -12.24
CA SER A 231 1.74 10.03 -11.87
C SER A 231 1.47 11.54 -11.89
N ALA A 232 2.52 12.36 -11.80
CA ALA A 232 2.47 13.81 -11.99
C ALA A 232 2.50 14.22 -13.47
N GLY A 233 2.57 13.26 -14.40
CA GLY A 233 2.72 13.50 -15.83
C GLY A 233 4.15 13.88 -16.27
N ILE A 234 5.12 13.85 -15.35
CA ILE A 234 6.51 14.19 -15.67
C ILE A 234 7.14 13.04 -16.43
N ASP A 235 7.72 13.34 -17.60
CA ASP A 235 8.45 12.36 -18.40
C ASP A 235 9.76 11.93 -17.71
N LEU A 236 9.99 10.63 -17.67
CA LEU A 236 11.20 10.03 -17.13
C LEU A 236 12.34 9.94 -18.15
N SER A 237 12.19 10.41 -19.38
CA SER A 237 13.26 10.34 -20.41
C SER A 237 14.60 10.89 -19.91
N LEU A 238 14.60 11.99 -19.16
CA LEU A 238 15.82 12.52 -18.54
C LEU A 238 16.39 11.54 -17.51
N PHE A 239 15.54 10.99 -16.63
CA PHE A 239 15.95 9.98 -15.66
C PHE A 239 16.41 8.68 -16.32
N ALA A 240 15.91 8.32 -17.50
CA ALA A 240 16.34 7.14 -18.24
C ALA A 240 17.82 7.28 -18.63
N VAL A 241 18.25 8.44 -19.15
CA VAL A 241 19.66 8.72 -19.46
C VAL A 241 20.53 8.65 -18.21
N PHE A 242 20.13 9.29 -17.12
CA PHE A 242 20.86 9.21 -15.84
C PHE A 242 20.91 7.77 -15.29
N SER A 243 19.81 7.02 -15.38
CA SER A 243 19.75 5.62 -14.96
C SER A 243 20.65 4.73 -15.80
N GLY A 244 20.83 5.04 -17.08
CA GLY A 244 21.79 4.38 -17.96
C GLY A 244 23.22 4.63 -17.49
N ALA A 245 23.58 5.87 -17.18
CA ALA A 245 24.91 6.21 -16.66
C ALA A 245 25.19 5.56 -15.29
N VAL A 246 24.22 5.60 -14.36
CA VAL A 246 24.31 4.92 -13.06
C VAL A 246 24.42 3.40 -13.25
N GLY A 247 23.63 2.83 -14.16
CA GLY A 247 23.66 1.41 -14.50
C GLY A 247 25.01 0.96 -15.05
N LEU A 248 25.62 1.76 -15.94
CA LEU A 248 26.98 1.52 -16.43
C LEU A 248 28.02 1.61 -15.30
N GLY A 249 27.93 2.61 -14.43
CA GLY A 249 28.84 2.75 -13.28
C GLY A 249 28.74 1.57 -12.31
N ILE A 250 27.53 1.11 -12.01
CA ILE A 250 27.28 -0.10 -11.22
C ILE A 250 27.85 -1.32 -11.95
N GLY A 251 27.61 -1.45 -13.26
CA GLY A 251 28.13 -2.53 -14.09
C GLY A 251 29.65 -2.64 -14.04
N PHE A 252 30.36 -1.53 -14.19
CA PHE A 252 31.82 -1.49 -14.05
C PHE A 252 32.27 -1.83 -12.63
N GLY A 253 31.58 -1.34 -11.59
CA GLY A 253 31.89 -1.68 -10.20
C GLY A 253 31.70 -3.15 -9.86
N LEU A 254 30.71 -3.82 -10.46
CA LEU A 254 30.44 -5.25 -10.26
C LEU A 254 31.18 -6.17 -11.25
N GLN A 255 31.88 -5.61 -12.24
CA GLN A 255 32.50 -6.37 -13.33
C GLN A 255 33.38 -7.51 -12.81
N LYS A 256 34.25 -7.26 -11.82
CA LYS A 256 35.13 -8.29 -11.26
C LYS A 256 34.36 -9.38 -10.52
N VAL A 257 33.32 -9.03 -9.76
CA VAL A 257 32.49 -9.99 -9.02
C VAL A 257 31.77 -10.92 -9.99
N ILE A 258 31.23 -10.36 -11.07
CA ILE A 258 30.55 -11.14 -12.12
C ILE A 258 31.55 -12.02 -12.87
N SER A 259 32.73 -11.47 -13.23
CA SER A 259 33.79 -12.23 -13.88
C SER A 259 34.20 -13.45 -13.04
N ASN A 260 34.49 -13.26 -11.75
CA ASN A 260 34.88 -14.34 -10.85
C ASN A 260 33.77 -15.39 -10.70
N LEU A 261 32.50 -14.96 -10.65
CA LEU A 261 31.36 -15.88 -10.60
C LEU A 261 31.28 -16.77 -11.84
N PHE A 262 31.41 -16.18 -13.03
CA PHE A 262 31.39 -16.93 -14.29
C PHE A 262 32.63 -17.84 -14.43
N SER A 263 33.81 -17.36 -14.06
CA SER A 263 35.04 -18.18 -14.03
C SER A 263 34.89 -19.39 -13.11
N GLY A 264 34.40 -19.19 -11.88
CA GLY A 264 34.14 -20.29 -10.94
C GLY A 264 33.09 -21.28 -11.45
N MET A 265 31.99 -20.79 -12.02
CA MET A 265 30.95 -21.66 -12.62
C MET A 265 31.49 -22.46 -13.80
N LEU A 266 32.30 -21.84 -14.67
CA LEU A 266 32.92 -22.50 -15.82
C LEU A 266 33.88 -23.60 -15.37
N LEU A 267 34.76 -23.32 -14.40
CA LEU A 267 35.69 -24.30 -13.84
C LEU A 267 34.95 -25.52 -13.25
N LEU A 268 33.82 -25.29 -12.58
CA LEU A 268 32.98 -26.36 -12.04
C LEU A 268 32.28 -27.18 -13.14
N MET A 269 31.82 -26.50 -14.21
CA MET A 269 31.11 -27.13 -15.32
C MET A 269 32.05 -27.97 -16.20
N ASP A 270 33.19 -27.39 -16.58
CA ASP A 270 34.19 -28.00 -17.44
C ASP A 270 35.09 -28.99 -16.68
N GLN A 271 34.98 -29.01 -15.35
CA GLN A 271 35.80 -29.82 -14.44
C GLN A 271 37.31 -29.70 -14.71
N SER A 272 37.77 -28.51 -15.13
CA SER A 272 39.16 -28.26 -15.51
C SER A 272 40.13 -28.40 -14.33
N ILE A 273 39.62 -28.21 -13.12
CA ILE A 273 40.33 -28.36 -11.84
C ILE A 273 39.35 -29.02 -10.86
N LYS A 274 39.83 -29.94 -10.02
CA LYS A 274 39.02 -30.73 -9.06
C LYS A 274 39.55 -30.57 -7.63
N PRO A 275 38.71 -30.70 -6.59
CA PRO A 275 39.19 -30.80 -5.22
C PRO A 275 40.15 -31.99 -5.08
N GLY A 276 41.32 -31.74 -4.50
CA GLY A 276 42.43 -32.68 -4.42
C GLY A 276 43.54 -32.46 -5.45
N ASP A 277 43.29 -31.67 -6.51
CA ASP A 277 44.33 -31.33 -7.49
C ASP A 277 45.39 -30.42 -6.86
N ILE A 278 46.64 -30.61 -7.26
CA ILE A 278 47.76 -29.76 -6.85
C ILE A 278 48.01 -28.74 -7.96
N ILE A 279 47.91 -27.46 -7.63
CA ILE A 279 48.07 -26.36 -8.59
C ILE A 279 48.96 -25.27 -8.04
N GLU A 280 49.56 -24.51 -8.95
CA GLU A 280 50.30 -23.29 -8.66
C GLU A 280 49.56 -22.11 -9.31
N MET A 281 49.19 -21.11 -8.52
CA MET A 281 48.60 -19.86 -9.02
C MET A 281 49.24 -18.67 -8.34
N ASP A 282 49.65 -17.67 -9.13
CA ASP A 282 50.31 -16.44 -8.67
C ASP A 282 51.46 -16.70 -7.66
N GLY A 283 52.27 -17.73 -7.91
CA GLY A 283 53.39 -18.13 -7.06
C GLY A 283 53.00 -18.83 -5.75
N THR A 284 51.72 -19.15 -5.56
CA THR A 284 51.21 -19.93 -4.43
C THR A 284 50.98 -21.38 -4.86
N PHE A 285 51.72 -22.30 -4.26
CA PHE A 285 51.63 -23.74 -4.51
C PHE A 285 50.81 -24.44 -3.40
N GLY A 286 49.76 -25.15 -3.78
CA GLY A 286 48.91 -25.85 -2.82
C GLY A 286 47.94 -26.83 -3.49
N TRP A 287 47.19 -27.57 -2.67
CA TRP A 287 46.10 -28.42 -3.16
C TRP A 287 44.75 -27.71 -3.03
N VAL A 288 43.85 -28.00 -3.97
CA VAL A 288 42.49 -27.48 -3.99
C VAL A 288 41.67 -28.15 -2.91
N ASN A 289 41.25 -27.39 -1.89
CA ASN A 289 40.44 -27.91 -0.79
C ASN A 289 38.95 -27.80 -1.08
N HIS A 290 38.50 -26.61 -1.50
CA HIS A 290 37.10 -26.33 -1.79
C HIS A 290 36.97 -25.38 -2.98
N MET A 291 35.97 -25.62 -3.83
CA MET A 291 35.62 -24.73 -4.93
C MET A 291 34.22 -24.16 -4.71
N GLY A 292 34.16 -22.86 -4.48
CA GLY A 292 32.93 -22.09 -4.48
C GLY A 292 32.67 -21.46 -5.85
N ALA A 293 31.47 -20.93 -6.04
CA ALA A 293 31.11 -20.30 -7.31
C ALA A 293 31.91 -19.01 -7.63
N ARG A 294 32.55 -18.38 -6.65
CA ARG A 294 33.28 -17.10 -6.82
C ARG A 294 34.74 -17.12 -6.36
N CYS A 295 35.17 -18.22 -5.77
CA CYS A 295 36.51 -18.35 -5.23
C CYS A 295 36.82 -19.82 -4.94
N THR A 296 38.09 -20.16 -5.09
CA THR A 296 38.66 -21.48 -4.79
C THR A 296 39.61 -21.36 -3.60
N GLU A 297 39.48 -22.28 -2.65
CA GLU A 297 40.36 -22.38 -1.49
C GLU A 297 41.54 -23.32 -1.79
N LEU A 298 42.75 -22.77 -1.71
CA LEU A 298 44.01 -23.51 -1.80
C LEU A 298 44.63 -23.64 -0.42
N VAL A 299 45.04 -24.86 -0.06
CA VAL A 299 45.77 -25.10 1.19
C VAL A 299 47.22 -25.42 0.84
N THR A 300 48.11 -24.60 1.40
CA THR A 300 49.57 -24.75 1.23
C THR A 300 50.14 -25.80 2.18
N ARG A 301 51.39 -26.20 1.96
CA ARG A 301 52.10 -27.17 2.83
C ARG A 301 52.20 -26.70 4.29
N ASP A 302 52.19 -25.39 4.52
CA ASP A 302 52.20 -24.77 5.85
C ASP A 302 50.81 -24.71 6.51
N ASN A 303 49.81 -25.39 5.93
CA ASN A 303 48.42 -25.39 6.39
C ASN A 303 47.77 -24.00 6.43
N LYS A 304 48.22 -23.09 5.56
CA LYS A 304 47.58 -21.78 5.34
C LYS A 304 46.60 -21.87 4.18
N SER A 305 45.36 -21.43 4.42
CA SER A 305 44.31 -21.30 3.39
C SER A 305 44.44 -19.98 2.64
N TYR A 306 44.50 -20.05 1.31
CA TYR A 306 44.45 -18.92 0.40
C TYR A 306 43.17 -18.99 -0.42
N LEU A 307 42.44 -17.88 -0.49
CA LEU A 307 41.22 -17.76 -1.30
C LEU A 307 41.58 -17.07 -2.61
N VAL A 308 41.51 -17.81 -3.71
CA VAL A 308 41.74 -17.27 -5.06
C VAL A 308 40.37 -16.95 -5.69
N PRO A 309 40.09 -15.66 -5.98
CA PRO A 309 38.85 -15.22 -6.62
C PRO A 309 38.72 -15.68 -8.07
#